data_AF-A0A0B6YN85-F1
#
_entry.id   AF-A0A0B6YN85-F1
#
_cell.length_a   1.000
_cell.length_b   1.000
_cell.length_c   1.000
_cell.angle_alpha   90.00
_cell.angle_beta   90.00
_cell.angle_gamma   90.00
#
_symmetry.space_group_name_H-M   'P 1'
#
loop_
_entity.id
_entity.type
_entity.pdbx_description
1 polymer ?
#
loop_
_entity_poly.entity_id
_entity_poly.type
_entity_poly.pdbx_seq_one_letter_code
_entity_poly.pdbx_strand_id
1 'polypeptide(L)'
;DKPNTPASLITFETICQPDLLTIDRYSGDVIVKSDIDWEKVKVIRCIVYASSVAAVKNTATLTVTVNNINDGSPVFPMSFYSMSVFENTPAGTTIASITATDPEQDTLTYSIGSSIFNINSSTGAVTLNSIPDYETQTSYLVSITA
;
A
#
# COMPACT_ATOMS: atom_id res chain seq x y z
N ASP A 1 18.90 -38.05 45.21
CA ASP A 1 19.24 -37.43 43.93
C ASP A 1 18.99 -38.38 42.77
N LYS A 2 17.96 -38.11 41.96
CA LYS A 2 17.88 -38.67 40.60
C LYS A 2 18.72 -37.76 39.69
N PRO A 3 19.60 -38.29 38.84
CA PRO A 3 20.37 -37.44 37.93
C PRO A 3 19.39 -36.79 36.94
N ASN A 4 19.47 -35.46 36.83
CA ASN A 4 18.88 -34.71 35.74
C ASN A 4 19.39 -35.30 34.42
N THR A 5 18.55 -36.08 33.74
CA THR A 5 18.73 -36.37 32.33
C THR A 5 18.82 -35.04 31.58
N PRO A 6 19.86 -34.81 30.74
CA PRO A 6 19.91 -33.61 29.92
C PRO A 6 18.65 -33.56 29.05
N ALA A 7 17.98 -32.41 29.02
CA ALA A 7 16.84 -32.21 28.13
C ALA A 7 17.29 -32.59 26.71
N SER A 8 16.64 -33.59 26.10
CA SER A 8 16.94 -34.02 24.75
C SER A 8 16.87 -32.80 23.82
N LEU A 9 17.96 -32.52 23.09
CA LEU A 9 17.99 -31.40 22.15
C LEU A 9 16.89 -31.59 21.10
N ILE A 10 15.98 -30.62 21.03
CA ILE A 10 14.90 -30.56 20.03
C ILE A 10 15.39 -29.71 18.86
N THR A 11 15.13 -30.15 17.64
CA THR A 11 15.39 -29.38 16.42
C THR A 11 14.13 -29.23 15.58
N PHE A 12 14.02 -28.10 14.89
CA PHE A 12 12.89 -27.75 14.06
C PHE A 12 13.20 -27.75 12.57
N GLU A 13 12.22 -28.15 11.78
CA GLU A 13 12.19 -28.01 10.31
C GLU A 13 10.80 -27.50 9.92
N THR A 14 10.68 -26.74 8.83
CA THR A 14 9.39 -26.27 8.33
C THR A 14 9.26 -26.49 6.82
N ILE A 15 8.04 -26.76 6.36
CA ILE A 15 7.69 -26.79 4.95
C ILE A 15 6.49 -25.86 4.77
N CYS A 16 6.69 -24.78 4.02
CA CYS A 16 5.68 -23.76 3.79
C CYS A 16 5.17 -23.76 2.35
N GLN A 17 3.91 -23.37 2.17
CA GLN A 17 3.28 -23.12 0.88
C GLN A 17 2.53 -21.76 0.94
N PRO A 18 2.97 -20.77 0.14
CA PRO A 18 4.21 -20.73 -0.64
C PRO A 18 5.47 -20.76 0.24
N ASP A 19 6.63 -21.06 -0.35
CA ASP A 19 7.94 -21.16 0.34
C ASP A 19 8.53 -19.77 0.65
N LEU A 20 7.84 -19.02 1.51
CA LEU A 20 8.17 -17.64 1.89
C LEU A 20 8.63 -17.51 3.35
N LEU A 21 8.47 -18.56 4.16
CA LEU A 21 8.85 -18.57 5.58
C LEU A 21 9.79 -19.76 5.85
N THR A 22 10.71 -19.56 6.78
CA THR A 22 11.57 -20.62 7.33
C THR A 22 11.49 -20.62 8.86
N ILE A 23 12.04 -21.63 9.51
CA ILE A 23 12.14 -21.73 10.96
C ILE A 23 13.60 -21.91 11.36
N ASP A 24 14.05 -21.20 12.40
CA ASP A 24 15.35 -21.44 12.99
C ASP A 24 15.37 -22.81 13.67
N ARG A 25 16.43 -23.58 13.40
CA ARG A 25 16.51 -24.98 13.77
C ARG A 25 16.53 -25.21 15.28
N TYR A 26 17.02 -24.26 16.07
CA TYR A 26 17.27 -24.46 17.50
C TYR A 26 16.32 -23.66 18.39
N SER A 27 16.03 -22.40 18.03
CA SER A 27 15.10 -21.54 18.76
C SER A 27 13.64 -21.80 18.41
N GLY A 28 13.36 -22.21 17.17
CA GLY A 28 12.00 -22.33 16.66
C GLY A 28 11.40 -21.01 16.15
N ASP A 29 12.18 -19.93 16.08
CA ASP A 29 11.72 -18.65 15.55
C ASP A 29 11.39 -18.76 14.06
N VAL A 30 10.22 -18.26 13.66
CA VAL A 30 9.80 -18.21 12.25
C VAL A 30 10.31 -16.92 11.61
N ILE A 31 11.00 -17.07 10.49
CA ILE A 31 11.71 -15.97 9.82
C ILE A 31 11.21 -15.86 8.38
N VAL A 32 11.07 -14.63 7.89
CA VAL A 32 10.74 -14.35 6.49
C VAL A 32 11.92 -14.73 5.60
N LYS A 33 11.68 -15.59 4.61
CA LYS A 33 12.69 -16.06 3.65
C LYS A 33 12.74 -15.20 2.38
N SER A 34 11.62 -14.63 1.98
CA SER A 34 11.48 -13.81 0.76
C SER A 34 10.33 -12.83 0.91
N ASP A 35 10.32 -11.81 0.05
CA ASP A 35 9.30 -10.75 0.08
C ASP A 35 7.89 -11.33 0.10
N ILE A 36 7.08 -10.84 1.03
CA ILE A 36 5.67 -11.18 1.14
C ILE A 36 4.89 -9.99 0.59
N ASP A 37 4.15 -10.27 -0.48
CA ASP A 37 3.32 -9.32 -1.19
C ASP A 37 1.86 -9.75 -1.00
N TRP A 38 1.08 -8.93 -0.32
CA TRP A 38 -0.30 -9.26 0.02
C TRP A 38 -1.14 -9.42 -1.24
N GLU A 39 -0.94 -8.61 -2.29
CA GLU A 39 -1.64 -8.69 -3.57
C GLU A 39 -1.46 -10.08 -4.21
N LYS A 40 -0.31 -10.72 -4.00
CA LYS A 40 0.02 -12.04 -4.55
C LYS A 40 -0.38 -13.20 -3.62
N VAL A 41 -0.23 -13.06 -2.31
CA VAL A 41 -0.40 -14.16 -1.34
C VAL A 41 -1.11 -13.67 -0.08
N LYS A 42 -2.32 -14.19 0.19
CA LYS A 42 -3.12 -13.83 1.38
C LYS A 42 -2.85 -14.71 2.60
N VAL A 43 -2.45 -15.96 2.37
CA VAL A 43 -2.28 -16.96 3.42
C VAL A 43 -1.07 -17.84 3.10
N ILE A 44 -0.22 -18.05 4.09
CA ILE A 44 0.90 -18.99 4.06
C ILE A 44 0.60 -20.11 5.05
N ARG A 45 0.67 -21.37 4.59
CA ARG A 45 0.48 -22.54 5.44
C ARG A 45 1.80 -23.28 5.57
N CYS A 46 2.23 -23.52 6.79
CA CYS A 46 3.45 -24.25 7.10
C CYS A 46 3.15 -25.50 7.94
N ILE A 47 3.87 -26.58 7.65
CA ILE A 47 3.97 -27.74 8.52
C ILE A 47 5.31 -27.64 9.25
N VAL A 48 5.25 -27.54 10.57
CA VAL A 48 6.43 -27.51 11.44
C VAL A 48 6.68 -28.91 11.97
N TYR A 49 7.91 -29.39 11.85
CA TYR A 49 8.38 -30.67 12.37
C TYR A 49 9.30 -30.42 13.55
N ALA A 50 9.04 -31.06 14.69
CA ALA A 50 9.92 -31.06 15.86
C ALA A 50 10.50 -32.47 16.05
N SER A 51 11.83 -32.56 16.15
CA SER A 51 12.56 -33.83 16.28
C SER A 51 13.47 -33.81 17.49
N SER A 52 13.59 -34.94 18.20
CA SER A 52 14.61 -35.14 19.24
C SER A 52 15.51 -36.32 18.88
N VAL A 53 16.70 -36.38 19.48
CA VAL A 53 17.69 -37.46 19.27
C VAL A 53 17.18 -38.87 19.63
N ALA A 54 16.15 -38.98 20.48
CA ALA A 54 15.54 -40.26 20.89
C ALA A 54 14.27 -40.62 20.07
N ALA A 55 13.84 -39.72 19.18
CA ALA A 55 12.74 -39.80 18.21
C ALA A 55 11.28 -39.91 18.73
N VAL A 56 10.48 -38.88 18.42
CA VAL A 56 9.25 -38.92 17.59
C VAL A 56 9.22 -37.59 16.83
N LYS A 57 9.05 -37.61 15.50
CA LYS A 57 8.76 -36.38 14.72
C LYS A 57 7.32 -35.98 15.02
N ASN A 58 7.13 -34.91 15.79
CA ASN A 58 5.81 -34.31 15.97
C ASN A 58 5.60 -33.21 14.93
N THR A 59 4.35 -33.04 14.50
CA THR A 59 3.99 -32.00 13.54
C THR A 59 2.96 -31.04 14.11
N ALA A 60 3.06 -29.78 13.69
CA ALA A 60 2.06 -28.75 13.93
C ALA A 60 1.78 -27.99 12.63
N THR A 61 0.55 -27.51 12.46
CA THR A 61 0.18 -26.63 11.35
C THR A 61 0.21 -25.18 11.80
N LEU A 62 1.04 -24.38 11.15
CA LEU A 62 1.07 -22.93 11.29
C LEU A 62 0.32 -22.31 10.11
N THR A 63 -0.70 -21.50 10.40
CA THR A 63 -1.39 -20.69 9.39
C THR A 63 -1.06 -19.22 9.65
N VAL A 64 -0.39 -18.59 8.69
CA VAL A 64 -0.07 -17.16 8.73
C VAL A 64 -0.97 -16.45 7.74
N THR A 65 -1.86 -15.60 8.25
CA THR A 65 -2.60 -14.65 7.43
C THR A 65 -1.73 -13.43 7.16
N VAL A 66 -1.52 -13.11 5.89
CA VAL A 66 -0.84 -11.89 5.48
C VAL A 66 -1.85 -10.76 5.59
N ASN A 67 -1.52 -9.75 6.39
CA ASN A 67 -2.31 -8.53 6.42
C ASN A 67 -1.88 -7.64 5.25
N ASN A 68 -2.84 -7.01 4.59
CA ASN A 68 -2.49 -5.98 3.62
C ASN A 68 -1.84 -4.84 4.38
N ILE A 69 -0.72 -4.32 3.89
CA ILE A 69 -0.37 -2.94 4.21
C ILE A 69 -1.20 -2.13 3.24
N ASN A 70 -2.35 -1.66 3.70
CA ASN A 70 -3.11 -0.68 2.95
C ASN A 70 -2.34 0.64 3.07
N ASP A 71 -1.75 1.07 1.96
CA ASP A 71 -0.96 2.30 1.90
C ASP A 71 -1.83 3.55 1.73
N GLY A 72 -3.17 3.41 1.75
CA GLY A 72 -4.17 4.43 2.12
C GLY A 72 -4.00 5.81 1.53
N SER A 73 -3.38 5.90 0.36
CA SER A 73 -3.01 7.17 -0.23
C SER A 73 -3.86 7.41 -1.47
N PRO A 74 -4.49 8.58 -1.60
CA PRO A 74 -5.27 8.91 -2.77
C PRO A 74 -4.42 8.83 -4.05
N VAL A 75 -4.91 8.13 -5.07
CA VAL A 75 -4.21 7.97 -6.35
C VAL A 75 -4.94 8.72 -7.45
N PHE A 76 -4.23 9.61 -8.14
CA PHE A 76 -4.72 10.20 -9.38
C PHE A 76 -4.53 9.24 -10.56
N PRO A 77 -5.54 9.06 -11.45
CA PRO A 77 -5.43 8.20 -12.63
C PRO A 77 -4.33 8.59 -13.63
N MET A 78 -3.93 9.87 -13.65
CA MET A 78 -2.88 10.40 -14.51
C MET A 78 -1.92 11.26 -13.71
N SER A 79 -0.62 11.18 -14.03
CA SER A 79 0.41 12.02 -13.40
C SER A 79 0.38 13.47 -13.90
N PHE A 80 -0.17 13.71 -15.09
CA PHE A 80 -0.27 15.02 -15.70
C PHE A 80 -1.64 15.19 -16.37
N TYR A 81 -2.26 16.34 -16.14
CA TYR A 81 -3.49 16.77 -16.80
C TYR A 81 -3.16 17.99 -17.66
N SER A 82 -3.48 17.92 -18.95
CA SER A 82 -3.29 19.02 -19.89
C SER A 82 -4.63 19.47 -20.42
N MET A 83 -4.83 20.79 -20.47
CA MET A 83 -6.08 21.40 -20.88
C MET A 83 -5.81 22.76 -21.54
N SER A 84 -6.70 23.12 -22.48
CA SER A 84 -6.69 24.42 -23.13
C SER A 84 -7.95 25.18 -22.76
N VAL A 85 -7.81 26.47 -22.48
CA VAL A 85 -8.91 27.39 -22.22
C VAL A 85 -8.76 28.58 -23.16
N PHE A 86 -9.89 29.09 -23.67
CA PHE A 86 -9.85 30.31 -24.46
C PHE A 86 -9.51 31.50 -23.58
N GLU A 87 -8.69 32.42 -24.09
CA GLU A 87 -8.57 33.75 -23.50
C GLU A 87 -9.96 34.39 -23.37
N ASN A 88 -10.13 35.28 -22.39
CA ASN A 88 -11.40 35.94 -22.11
C ASN A 88 -12.52 35.03 -21.58
N THR A 89 -12.23 33.74 -21.30
CA THR A 89 -13.20 32.86 -20.62
C THR A 89 -13.59 33.47 -19.27
N PRO A 90 -14.89 33.62 -18.96
CA PRO A 90 -15.33 34.25 -17.73
C PRO A 90 -14.81 33.55 -16.47
N ALA A 91 -14.46 34.33 -15.45
CA ALA A 91 -14.21 33.81 -14.11
C ALA A 91 -15.44 33.04 -13.58
N GLY A 92 -15.19 32.00 -12.78
CA GLY A 92 -16.20 31.07 -12.28
C GLY A 92 -16.53 29.92 -13.24
N THR A 93 -16.04 29.94 -14.48
CA THR A 93 -16.25 28.84 -15.44
C THR A 93 -15.50 27.59 -14.97
N THR A 94 -16.21 26.46 -14.89
CA THR A 94 -15.59 25.14 -14.67
C THR A 94 -14.89 24.71 -15.95
N ILE A 95 -13.61 24.40 -15.83
CA ILE A 95 -12.74 24.07 -16.97
C ILE A 95 -12.29 22.60 -16.95
N ALA A 96 -12.29 21.95 -15.77
CA ALA A 96 -11.96 20.54 -15.63
C ALA A 96 -12.59 19.94 -14.36
N SER A 97 -12.57 18.61 -14.27
CA SER A 97 -12.83 17.85 -13.05
C SER A 97 -11.69 16.86 -12.87
N ILE A 98 -10.93 17.00 -11.78
CA ILE A 98 -9.76 16.17 -11.49
C ILE A 98 -10.00 15.47 -10.16
N THR A 99 -10.07 14.14 -10.20
CA THR A 99 -10.41 13.30 -9.04
C THR A 99 -9.35 12.23 -8.81
N ALA A 100 -9.11 11.92 -7.54
CA ALA A 100 -8.32 10.78 -7.11
C ALA A 100 -9.24 9.68 -6.60
N THR A 101 -8.70 8.48 -6.48
CA THR A 101 -9.38 7.33 -5.85
C THR A 101 -8.53 6.85 -4.69
N ASP A 102 -9.18 6.61 -3.57
CA ASP A 102 -8.57 5.98 -2.41
C ASP A 102 -9.03 4.50 -2.34
N PRO A 103 -8.11 3.53 -2.17
CA PRO A 103 -8.47 2.11 -2.10
C PRO A 103 -9.44 1.75 -0.97
N GLU A 104 -9.41 2.49 0.14
CA GLU A 104 -10.27 2.38 1.31
C GLU A 104 -11.60 3.10 1.13
N GLN A 105 -11.75 3.86 0.05
CA GLN A 105 -12.89 4.72 -0.24
C GLN A 105 -13.08 5.81 0.83
N ASP A 106 -11.96 6.28 1.42
CA ASP A 106 -12.00 7.42 2.32
C ASP A 106 -12.47 8.69 1.59
N THR A 107 -13.04 9.62 2.37
CA THR A 107 -13.48 10.90 1.83
C THR A 107 -12.27 11.78 1.53
N LEU A 108 -12.12 12.17 0.26
CA LEU A 108 -11.00 12.97 -0.23
C LEU A 108 -11.24 14.47 -0.11
N THR A 109 -10.16 15.22 0.12
CA THR A 109 -10.19 16.69 0.17
C THR A 109 -9.19 17.28 -0.82
N TYR A 110 -9.72 17.88 -1.87
CA TYR A 110 -8.89 18.43 -2.94
C TYR A 110 -8.35 19.83 -2.63
N SER A 111 -7.11 20.09 -3.02
CA SER A 111 -6.50 21.42 -2.97
C SER A 111 -5.69 21.71 -4.24
N ILE A 112 -5.60 22.99 -4.62
CA ILE A 112 -4.85 23.44 -5.80
C ILE A 112 -3.92 24.60 -5.44
N GLY A 113 -2.65 24.46 -5.78
CA GLY A 113 -1.65 25.51 -5.59
C GLY A 113 -1.68 26.52 -6.74
N SER A 114 -2.71 27.37 -6.80
CA SER A 114 -2.88 28.36 -7.86
C SER A 114 -3.51 29.67 -7.37
N SER A 115 -3.16 30.78 -8.01
CA SER A 115 -3.84 32.07 -7.83
C SER A 115 -4.96 32.32 -8.84
N ILE A 116 -4.93 31.64 -10.00
CA ILE A 116 -5.88 31.82 -11.10
C ILE A 116 -6.91 30.69 -11.20
N PHE A 117 -6.70 29.56 -10.52
CA PHE A 117 -7.66 28.47 -10.47
C PHE A 117 -8.12 28.21 -9.03
N ASN A 118 -9.38 27.84 -8.88
CA ASN A 118 -9.94 27.27 -7.65
C ASN A 118 -10.30 25.80 -7.90
N ILE A 119 -10.22 24.97 -6.86
CA ILE A 119 -10.75 23.61 -6.90
C ILE A 119 -11.80 23.43 -5.82
N ASN A 120 -12.91 22.78 -6.15
CA ASN A 120 -13.89 22.37 -5.15
C ASN A 120 -13.31 21.23 -4.33
N SER A 121 -13.19 21.43 -3.01
CA SER A 121 -12.54 20.48 -2.10
C SER A 121 -13.22 19.12 -2.01
N SER A 122 -14.50 19.01 -2.37
CA SER A 122 -15.27 17.76 -2.29
C SER A 122 -15.45 17.06 -3.64
N THR A 123 -15.45 17.80 -4.75
CA THR A 123 -15.77 17.25 -6.08
C THR A 123 -14.59 17.22 -7.05
N GLY A 124 -13.50 17.94 -6.76
CA GLY A 124 -12.37 18.05 -7.67
C GLY A 124 -12.64 18.94 -8.89
N ALA A 125 -13.77 19.65 -8.94
CA ALA A 125 -14.10 20.57 -10.02
C ALA A 125 -13.18 21.81 -10.00
N VAL A 126 -12.49 22.06 -11.11
CA VAL A 126 -11.55 23.17 -11.27
C VAL A 126 -12.23 24.32 -12.00
N THR A 127 -12.16 25.53 -11.44
CA THR A 127 -12.78 26.75 -11.97
C THR A 127 -11.78 27.88 -12.12
N LEU A 128 -12.05 28.81 -13.03
CA LEU A 128 -11.27 30.04 -13.17
C LEU A 128 -11.57 31.02 -12.02
N ASN A 129 -10.53 31.58 -11.41
CA ASN A 129 -10.64 32.66 -10.43
C ASN A 129 -10.62 34.04 -11.09
N SER A 130 -9.92 34.17 -12.21
CA SER A 130 -9.85 35.39 -13.01
C SER A 130 -9.92 35.06 -14.50
N ILE A 131 -10.19 36.09 -15.30
CA ILE A 131 -10.24 35.97 -16.76
C ILE A 131 -8.80 35.77 -17.28
N PRO A 132 -8.52 34.71 -18.07
CA PRO A 132 -7.21 34.47 -18.63
C PRO A 132 -6.94 35.42 -19.80
N ASP A 133 -5.69 35.88 -19.88
CA ASP A 133 -5.17 36.78 -20.91
C ASP A 133 -3.90 36.17 -21.50
N TYR A 134 -3.94 35.82 -22.78
CA TYR A 134 -2.87 35.04 -23.43
C TYR A 134 -1.59 35.86 -23.56
N GLU A 135 -1.72 37.16 -23.84
CA GLU A 135 -0.62 38.12 -23.93
C GLU A 135 0.13 38.25 -22.60
N THR A 136 -0.58 38.12 -21.47
CA THR A 136 0.02 38.15 -20.14
C THR A 136 0.68 36.82 -19.78
N GLN A 137 -0.03 35.70 -19.97
CA GLN A 137 0.49 34.38 -19.63
C GLN A 137 -0.15 33.28 -20.48
N THR A 138 0.69 32.58 -21.24
CA THR A 138 0.27 31.58 -22.22
C THR A 138 0.09 30.17 -21.65
N SER A 139 0.62 29.90 -20.45
CA SER A 139 0.51 28.59 -19.80
C SER A 139 0.65 28.66 -18.27
N TYR A 140 0.03 27.70 -17.60
CA TYR A 140 0.07 27.55 -16.15
C TYR A 140 0.44 26.11 -15.81
N LEU A 141 1.41 25.95 -14.91
CA LEU A 141 1.74 24.67 -14.30
C LEU A 141 1.33 24.74 -12.82
N VAL A 142 0.43 23.86 -12.40
CA VAL A 142 -0.15 23.87 -11.06
C VAL A 142 -0.14 22.46 -10.49
N SER A 143 0.00 22.39 -9.16
CA SER A 143 -0.05 21.12 -8.43
C SER A 143 -1.40 20.98 -7.73
N ILE A 144 -1.97 19.78 -7.83
CA ILE A 144 -3.20 19.39 -7.15
C ILE A 144 -2.86 18.28 -6.14
N THR A 145 -3.45 18.35 -4.95
CA THR A 145 -3.38 17.30 -3.94
C THR A 145 -4.78 16.84 -3.58
N ALA A 146 -4.91 15.61 -3.10
CA ALA A 146 -6.13 15.00 -2.60
C ALA A 146 -5.88 14.37 -1.23
#